data_AF-A0A1X9Y1B2-F1
#
_entry.id   AF-A0A1X9Y1B2-F1
#
_cell.length_a   1.000
_cell.length_b   1.000
_cell.length_c   1.000
_cell.angle_alpha   90.00
_cell.angle_beta   90.00
_cell.angle_gamma   90.00
#
_symmetry.space_group_name_H-M   'P 1'
#
loop_
_entity.id
_entity.type
_entity.pdbx_description
1 polymer ?
#
loop_
_entity_poly.entity_id
_entity_poly.type
_entity_poly.pdbx_seq_one_letter_code
_entity_poly.pdbx_strand_id
1 'polypeptide(L)'
;ALFLDSQVVYINSAMGPQVAPAGWLLNNASSSSTVRFWEYRSTDLIGAPLDVSQRIASSRQISDAENAQLIDIDQVSATVSER
;
A
#
# COMPACT_ATOMS: atom_id res chain seq x y z
N ALA A 1 -16.57 -1.21 -16.63
CA ALA A 1 -15.12 -1.33 -16.88
C ALA A 1 -14.58 -2.50 -16.04
N LEU A 2 -13.65 -3.31 -16.57
CA LEU A 2 -12.93 -4.30 -15.77
C LEU A 2 -11.90 -3.54 -14.91
N PHE A 3 -12.21 -3.30 -13.64
CA PHE A 3 -11.19 -2.87 -12.68
C PHE A 3 -10.41 -4.12 -12.27
N LEU A 4 -9.51 -4.60 -13.13
CA LEU A 4 -8.85 -5.90 -12.96
C LEU A 4 -7.76 -5.92 -11.87
N ASP A 5 -7.52 -4.79 -11.22
CA ASP A 5 -6.45 -4.62 -10.27
C ASP A 5 -6.97 -4.05 -8.95
N SER A 6 -6.59 -4.69 -7.84
CA SER A 6 -6.89 -4.20 -6.49
C SER A 6 -5.69 -3.42 -5.95
N GLN A 7 -5.93 -2.25 -5.36
CA GLN A 7 -4.89 -1.44 -4.73
C GLN A 7 -5.27 -1.05 -3.30
N VAL A 8 -4.32 -1.24 -2.39
CA VAL A 8 -4.37 -0.73 -1.01
C VAL A 8 -3.02 -0.15 -0.68
N VAL A 9 -3.02 1.09 -0.17
CA VAL A 9 -1.80 1.79 0.23
C VAL A 9 -1.94 2.26 1.67
N TYR A 10 -0.97 1.91 2.53
CA TYR A 10 -0.85 2.53 3.84
C TYR A 10 0.11 3.72 3.76
N ILE A 11 -0.39 4.92 4.04
CA ILE A 11 0.37 6.18 3.97
C ILE A 11 0.48 6.75 5.38
N ASN A 12 1.70 7.05 5.84
CA ASN A 12 1.99 7.66 7.15
C ASN A 12 1.24 6.98 8.31
N SER A 13 1.15 5.64 8.27
CA SER A 13 0.30 4.86 9.17
C SER A 13 1.11 4.32 10.34
N ALA A 14 0.59 4.50 11.57
CA ALA A 14 1.15 3.84 12.75
C ALA A 14 0.59 2.41 12.86
N MET A 15 1.47 1.42 12.98
CA MET A 15 1.11 0.00 13.02
C MET A 15 1.59 -0.65 14.32
N GLY A 16 0.72 -1.46 14.92
CA GLY A 16 1.01 -2.23 16.13
C GLY A 16 1.23 -3.72 15.85
N PRO A 17 1.47 -4.52 16.89
CA PRO A 17 1.76 -5.95 16.76
C PRO A 17 0.60 -6.78 16.18
N GLN A 18 -0.60 -6.20 16.06
CA GLN A 18 -1.71 -6.81 15.32
C GLN A 18 -1.43 -6.96 13.82
N VAL A 19 -0.52 -6.17 13.25
CA VAL A 19 -0.05 -6.33 11.86
C VAL A 19 1.13 -7.28 11.88
N ALA A 20 0.95 -8.48 11.33
CA ALA A 20 2.03 -9.46 11.24
C ALA A 20 3.22 -8.90 10.42
N PRO A 21 4.47 -9.35 10.66
CA PRO A 21 5.63 -8.89 9.89
C PRO A 21 5.49 -9.06 8.37
N ALA A 22 4.76 -10.09 7.92
CA ALA A 22 4.42 -10.29 6.51
C ALA A 22 3.58 -9.15 5.90
N GLY A 23 2.81 -8.44 6.74
CA GLY A 23 1.99 -7.25 6.42
C GLY A 23 0.73 -7.52 5.59
N TRP A 24 0.83 -8.45 4.65
CA TRP A 24 -0.21 -8.73 3.66
C TRP A 24 -0.41 -10.23 3.52
N LEU A 25 -1.61 -10.61 3.10
CA LEU A 25 -1.96 -12.00 2.83
C LEU A 25 -2.46 -12.14 1.40
N LEU A 26 -1.85 -13.07 0.66
CA LEU A 26 -2.41 -13.61 -0.57
C LEU A 26 -3.06 -14.94 -0.24
N ASN A 27 -4.39 -15.01 -0.33
CA ASN A 27 -5.10 -16.25 -0.06
C ASN A 27 -4.96 -17.19 -1.28
N ASN A 28 -4.43 -18.39 -1.06
CA ASN A 28 -4.17 -19.40 -2.10
C ASN A 28 -3.21 -18.94 -3.23
N ALA A 29 -2.31 -18.00 -2.96
CA ALA A 29 -1.27 -17.58 -3.89
C ALA A 29 0.03 -17.19 -3.17
N SER A 30 1.17 -17.32 -3.84
CA SER A 30 2.48 -16.89 -3.34
C SER A 30 2.97 -15.60 -3.98
N SER A 31 2.39 -15.20 -5.12
CA SER A 31 2.66 -13.93 -5.78
C SER A 31 1.44 -13.42 -6.56
N SER A 32 1.43 -12.13 -6.89
CA SER A 32 0.44 -11.53 -7.78
C SER A 32 1.02 -10.33 -8.52
N SER A 33 0.64 -10.17 -9.78
CA SER A 33 0.98 -9.01 -10.63
C SER A 33 -0.16 -7.99 -10.73
N THR A 34 -1.36 -8.30 -10.21
CA THR A 34 -2.56 -7.46 -10.32
C THR A 34 -2.96 -6.80 -9.01
N VAL A 35 -2.31 -7.16 -7.89
CA VAL A 35 -2.48 -6.47 -6.62
C VAL A 35 -1.38 -5.45 -6.39
N ARG A 36 -1.75 -4.32 -5.80
CA ARG A 36 -0.84 -3.24 -5.43
C ARG A 36 -0.93 -3.03 -3.93
N PHE A 37 -0.13 -3.78 -3.19
CA PHE A 37 0.03 -3.68 -1.74
C PHE A 37 1.25 -2.81 -1.43
N TRP A 38 0.99 -1.53 -1.15
CA TRP A 38 2.03 -0.53 -1.03
C TRP A 38 2.03 0.13 0.34
N GLU A 39 3.20 0.60 0.76
CA GLU A 39 3.39 1.26 2.05
C GLU A 39 4.28 2.49 1.86
N TYR A 40 3.99 3.57 2.59
CA TYR A 40 4.78 4.80 2.59
C TYR A 40 4.92 5.34 4.01
N ARG A 41 6.16 5.38 4.49
CA ARG A 41 6.56 6.00 5.78
C ARG A 41 5.68 5.58 6.97
N SER A 42 5.31 4.30 7.02
CA SER A 42 4.65 3.73 8.20
C SER A 42 5.61 3.70 9.39
N THR A 43 5.06 3.87 10.59
CA THR A 43 5.80 3.79 11.86
C THR A 43 5.23 2.69 12.74
N ASP A 44 5.94 2.33 13.79
CA ASP A 44 5.32 1.65 14.93
C ASP A 44 4.44 2.63 15.74
N LEU A 45 3.81 2.11 16.81
CA LEU A 45 2.93 2.90 17.68
C LEU A 45 3.66 3.95 18.54
N ILE A 46 4.99 3.93 18.60
CA ILE A 46 5.81 4.91 19.31
C ILE A 46 6.50 5.89 18.36
N GLY A 47 6.28 5.76 17.06
CA GLY A 47 6.76 6.67 16.02
C GLY A 47 8.09 6.29 15.37
N ALA A 48 8.66 5.12 15.68
CA ALA A 48 9.87 4.65 14.99
C ALA A 48 9.52 4.10 13.59
N PRO A 49 10.40 4.23 12.58
CA PRO A 49 10.17 3.63 11.27
C PRO A 49 9.86 2.14 11.38
N LEU A 50 8.79 1.69 10.72
CA LEU A 50 8.37 0.31 10.78
C LEU A 50 9.37 -0.59 10.03
N ASP A 51 9.77 -1.71 10.62
CA ASP A 51 10.55 -2.74 9.91
C ASP A 51 9.66 -3.46 8.88
N VAL A 52 10.03 -3.33 7.61
CA VAL A 52 9.32 -3.92 6.47
C VAL A 52 10.15 -4.99 5.76
N SER A 53 11.29 -5.39 6.31
CA SER A 53 12.19 -6.39 5.70
C SER A 53 11.56 -7.77 5.55
N GLN A 54 10.51 -8.06 6.35
CA GLN A 54 9.78 -9.33 6.36
C GLN A 54 8.47 -9.29 5.55
N ARG A 55 8.19 -8.19 4.85
CA ARG A 55 6.98 -8.09 4.04
C ARG A 55 6.99 -9.10 2.89
N ILE A 56 5.81 -9.52 2.45
CA ILE A 56 5.70 -10.43 1.30
C ILE A 56 6.33 -9.79 0.05
N ALA A 57 6.91 -10.62 -0.81
CA ALA A 57 7.58 -10.17 -2.03
C ALA A 57 6.67 -9.43 -3.03
N SER A 58 5.35 -9.61 -2.94
CA SER A 58 4.36 -8.91 -3.78
C SER A 58 3.99 -7.52 -3.26
N SER A 59 4.60 -7.07 -2.17
CA SER A 59 4.43 -5.72 -1.63
C SER A 59 5.68 -4.88 -1.88
N ARG A 60 5.54 -3.55 -1.80
CA ARG A 60 6.67 -2.63 -1.94
C ARG A 60 6.47 -1.33 -1.18
N GLN A 61 7.58 -0.67 -0.86
CA GLN A 61 7.56 0.74 -0.49
C GLN A 61 7.38 1.60 -1.75
N ILE A 62 6.69 2.72 -1.62
CA ILE A 62 6.59 3.74 -2.68
C ILE A 62 7.47 4.94 -2.34
N SER A 63 7.89 5.67 -3.37
CA SER A 63 8.69 6.90 -3.24
C SER A 63 7.83 8.11 -2.85
N ASP A 64 8.50 9.20 -2.43
CA ASP A 64 7.85 10.49 -2.18
C ASP A 64 7.09 11.01 -3.41
N ALA A 65 7.63 10.81 -4.62
CA ALA A 65 7.02 11.23 -5.87
C ALA A 65 5.75 10.43 -6.19
N GLU A 66 5.77 9.11 -5.99
CA GLU A 66 4.59 8.26 -6.13
C GLU A 66 3.53 8.59 -5.07
N ASN A 67 3.93 8.84 -3.83
CA ASN A 67 3.01 9.29 -2.79
C ASN A 67 2.35 10.63 -3.16
N ALA A 68 3.12 11.59 -3.68
CA ALA A 68 2.59 12.87 -4.11
C ALA A 68 1.51 12.71 -5.20
N GLN A 69 1.70 11.77 -6.14
CA GLN A 69 0.69 11.46 -7.16
C GLN A 69 -0.57 10.81 -6.59
N LEU A 70 -0.46 10.01 -5.52
CA LEU A 70 -1.61 9.34 -4.90
C LEU A 70 -2.49 10.29 -4.06
N ILE A 71 -1.88 11.28 -3.41
CA ILE A 71 -2.59 12.23 -2.55
C ILE A 71 -2.98 13.53 -3.26
N ASP A 72 -2.60 13.67 -4.53
CA ASP A 72 -3.03 14.77 -5.39
C ASP A 72 -4.54 14.65 -5.65
N ILE A 73 -5.32 15.53 -5.02
CA ILE A 73 -6.78 15.52 -5.02
C ILE A 73 -7.36 15.74 -6.44
N ASP A 74 -6.58 16.36 -7.33
CA ASP A 74 -6.95 16.59 -8.72
C ASP A 74 -6.81 15.30 -9.57
N GLN A 75 -5.89 14.39 -9.20
CA GLN A 75 -5.76 13.05 -9.82
C GLN A 75 -6.79 12.06 -9.28
N VAL A 76 -7.19 12.18 -8.00
CA VAL A 76 -8.22 11.33 -7.39
C VAL A 76 -9.60 11.61 -8.02
N SER A 77 -9.90 12.88 -8.33
CA SER A 77 -11.15 13.29 -8.97
C SER A 77 -11.25 12.89 -10.44
N ALA A 78 -10.12 12.87 -11.17
CA ALA A 78 -10.07 12.42 -12.56
C ALA A 78 -10.40 10.93 -12.75
N THR A 79 -10.30 10.12 -11.68
CA THR A 79 -10.68 8.70 -11.69
C THR A 79 -12.20 8.50 -11.53
N VAL A 80 -12.94 9.50 -11.01
CA VAL A 80 -14.41 9.49 -10.95
C VAL A 80 -14.97 10.41 -12.04
N SER A 81 -14.67 10.11 -13.30
CA SER A 81 -15.37 10.71 -14.43
C SER A 81 -15.84 9.58 -15.37
N GLU A 82 -16.86 8.84 -14.93
CA GLU A 82 -17.67 8.00 -15.80
C GLU A 82 -19.10 8.55 -15.88
N ARG A 83 -19.31 9.37 -16.93
CA ARG A 83 -20.54 9.68 -17.69
C ARG A 83 -21.80 10.17 -16.97
#